data_AF-A0A5B3GA08-F1
#
_entry.id   AF-A0A5B3GA08-F1
#
_cell.length_a   1.000
_cell.length_b   1.000
_cell.length_c   1.000
_cell.angle_alpha   90.00
_cell.angle_beta   90.00
_cell.angle_gamma   90.00
#
_symmetry.space_group_name_H-M   'P 1'
#
loop_
_entity.id
_entity.type
_entity.pdbx_description
1 polymer ?
#
loop_
_entity_poly.entity_id
_entity_poly.type
_entity_poly.pdbx_seq_one_letter_code
_entity_poly.pdbx_strand_id
1 'polypeptide(L)'
;MAKTLKGRTQNPAYTAAVLKAKNPVLLKGEIVYESDTTRHKIGNGTTAWNALPYAKGDFDGPLAAEKVTQDATHRFVSDTEKTAWNGKAAKDLSNVTLTKLFSDNGYYKAPDGLMFQWGSFTANGNKSGKTVYFPTTFAYTPYAVLTTPIQASDSPATVAVAFVLNYTTAYFTAKGVWANSGSQGYGQEGYRYIAVGRWK
;
A
#
# COMPACT_ATOMS: atom_id res chain seq x y z
N MET A 1 -13.91 -49.66 58.94
CA MET A 1 -14.39 -49.49 57.54
C MET A 1 -15.05 -48.12 57.42
N ALA A 2 -14.57 -47.27 56.51
CA ALA A 2 -15.22 -45.98 56.27
C ALA A 2 -16.58 -46.21 55.60
N LYS A 3 -17.67 -45.75 56.21
CA LYS A 3 -19.01 -45.80 55.61
C LYS A 3 -19.10 -44.68 54.56
N THR A 4 -19.38 -45.04 53.31
CA THR A 4 -19.62 -44.05 52.24
C THR A 4 -21.08 -43.62 52.27
N LEU A 5 -21.36 -42.34 52.54
CA LEU A 5 -22.69 -41.77 52.38
C LEU A 5 -22.86 -41.29 50.93
N LYS A 6 -23.93 -41.73 50.25
CA LYS A 6 -24.32 -41.22 48.93
C LYS A 6 -25.58 -40.37 49.10
N GLY A 7 -25.50 -39.11 48.73
CA GLY A 7 -26.62 -38.17 48.82
C GLY A 7 -26.44 -37.01 47.86
N ARG A 8 -27.48 -36.19 47.72
CA ARG A 8 -27.45 -34.91 47.00
C ARG A 8 -27.62 -33.79 48.02
N THR A 9 -26.73 -32.82 47.99
CA THR A 9 -26.85 -31.60 48.80
C THR A 9 -27.44 -30.49 47.94
N GLN A 10 -28.47 -29.81 48.44
CA GLN A 10 -29.03 -28.63 47.81
C GLN A 10 -28.81 -27.43 48.73
N ASN A 11 -28.08 -26.43 48.25
CA ASN A 11 -27.89 -25.18 48.97
C ASN A 11 -29.18 -24.34 48.88
N PRO A 12 -29.50 -23.51 49.89
CA PRO A 12 -30.64 -22.61 49.82
C PRO A 12 -30.60 -21.72 48.56
N ALA A 13 -31.72 -21.65 47.83
CA ALA A 13 -31.84 -20.88 46.61
C ALA A 13 -32.40 -19.47 46.91
N TYR A 14 -31.51 -18.52 47.17
CA TYR A 14 -31.87 -17.11 47.33
C TYR A 14 -31.40 -16.31 46.12
N THR A 15 -32.13 -15.25 45.75
CA THR A 15 -31.67 -14.30 44.74
C THR A 15 -30.54 -13.42 45.29
N ALA A 16 -29.76 -12.83 44.40
CA ALA A 16 -28.71 -11.86 44.76
C ALA A 16 -29.28 -10.71 45.61
N ALA A 17 -30.49 -10.24 45.29
CA ALA A 17 -31.18 -9.20 46.04
C ALA A 17 -31.51 -9.64 47.49
N VAL A 18 -31.99 -10.86 47.67
CA VAL A 18 -32.31 -11.40 49.01
C VAL A 18 -31.05 -11.60 49.84
N LEU A 19 -29.98 -12.13 49.26
CA LEU A 19 -28.69 -12.32 49.94
C LEU A 19 -28.05 -10.97 50.29
N LYS A 20 -28.16 -9.98 49.40
CA LYS A 20 -27.68 -8.61 49.64
C LYS A 20 -28.42 -7.92 50.78
N ALA A 21 -29.74 -8.11 50.86
CA ALA A 21 -30.58 -7.53 51.92
C ALA A 21 -30.34 -8.19 53.28
N LYS A 22 -30.24 -9.53 53.33
CA LYS A 22 -29.92 -10.26 54.57
C LYS A 22 -28.49 -10.04 55.04
N ASN A 23 -27.56 -9.86 54.11
CA ASN A 23 -26.13 -9.68 54.35
C ASN A 23 -25.52 -10.65 55.39
N PRO A 24 -25.73 -11.97 55.28
CA PRO A 24 -25.27 -12.92 56.29
C PRO A 24 -23.74 -13.01 56.37
N VAL A 25 -23.21 -13.37 57.53
CA VAL A 25 -21.82 -13.83 57.68
C VAL A 25 -21.80 -15.34 57.47
N LEU A 26 -21.16 -15.78 56.38
CA LEU A 26 -21.05 -17.19 56.02
C LEU A 26 -19.96 -17.89 56.84
N LEU A 27 -20.19 -19.16 57.20
CA LEU A 27 -19.19 -19.99 57.88
C LEU A 27 -17.94 -20.16 57.01
N LYS A 28 -16.79 -20.42 57.65
CA LYS A 28 -15.53 -20.65 56.92
C LYS A 28 -15.66 -21.87 56.00
N GLY A 29 -15.50 -21.67 54.70
CA GLY A 29 -15.64 -22.70 53.67
C GLY A 29 -17.08 -22.93 53.18
N GLU A 30 -18.08 -22.23 53.73
CA GLU A 30 -19.46 -22.34 53.27
C GLU A 30 -19.62 -21.71 51.88
N ILE A 31 -20.22 -22.45 50.96
CA ILE A 31 -20.50 -21.98 49.60
C ILE A 31 -21.98 -21.59 49.51
N VAL A 32 -22.26 -20.37 49.08
CA VAL A 32 -23.63 -19.89 48.81
C VAL A 32 -23.72 -19.34 47.40
N TYR A 33 -24.74 -19.81 46.67
CA TYR A 33 -25.03 -19.46 45.28
C TYR A 33 -26.16 -18.43 45.20
N GLU A 34 -26.01 -17.49 44.27
CA GLU A 34 -27.09 -16.61 43.82
C GLU A 34 -27.90 -17.35 42.75
N SER A 35 -29.16 -17.64 43.04
CA SER A 35 -30.04 -18.44 42.16
C SER A 35 -30.38 -17.76 40.82
N ASP A 36 -30.23 -16.45 40.73
CA ASP A 36 -30.59 -15.60 39.58
C ASP A 36 -29.39 -15.09 38.76
N THR A 37 -28.15 -15.25 39.25
CA THR A 37 -26.96 -14.73 38.55
C THR A 37 -25.92 -15.80 38.22
N THR A 38 -26.09 -17.04 38.70
CA THR A 38 -25.11 -18.15 38.61
C THR A 38 -23.78 -17.90 39.35
N ARG A 39 -23.67 -16.82 40.12
CA ARG A 39 -22.48 -16.49 40.92
C ARG A 39 -22.55 -17.12 42.30
N HIS A 40 -21.40 -17.25 42.96
CA HIS A 40 -21.30 -17.74 44.33
C HIS A 40 -20.17 -17.07 45.09
N LYS A 41 -20.26 -17.12 46.42
CA LYS A 41 -19.21 -16.68 47.34
C LYS A 41 -18.86 -17.80 48.31
N ILE A 42 -17.62 -17.79 48.79
CA ILE A 42 -17.12 -18.73 49.80
C ILE A 42 -16.90 -17.94 51.09
N GLY A 43 -17.53 -18.38 52.17
CA GLY A 43 -17.41 -17.76 53.48
C GLY A 43 -16.01 -17.93 54.07
N ASN A 44 -15.54 -16.90 54.78
CA ASN A 44 -14.31 -16.94 55.56
C ASN A 44 -14.58 -17.02 57.08
N GLY A 45 -15.85 -17.04 57.50
CA GLY A 45 -16.27 -17.10 58.90
C GLY A 45 -16.41 -15.73 59.58
N THR A 46 -16.09 -14.62 58.93
CA THR A 46 -16.07 -13.29 59.57
C THR A 46 -16.65 -12.18 58.70
N THR A 47 -16.42 -12.19 57.39
CA THR A 47 -16.87 -11.16 56.45
C THR A 47 -18.33 -11.40 56.03
N ALA A 48 -19.15 -10.36 56.08
CA ALA A 48 -20.53 -10.40 55.62
C ALA A 48 -20.63 -10.49 54.09
N TRP A 49 -21.71 -11.09 53.58
CA TRP A 49 -21.98 -11.36 52.16
C TRP A 49 -21.64 -10.19 51.22
N ASN A 50 -22.04 -8.97 51.55
CA ASN A 50 -21.84 -7.80 50.69
C ASN A 50 -20.37 -7.44 50.49
N ALA A 51 -19.51 -7.75 51.48
CA ALA A 51 -18.08 -7.48 51.44
C ALA A 51 -17.24 -8.69 51.02
N LEU A 52 -17.83 -9.90 50.97
CA LEU A 52 -17.15 -11.08 50.46
C LEU A 52 -16.91 -10.95 48.94
N PRO A 53 -15.71 -11.30 48.43
CA PRO A 53 -15.49 -11.40 46.99
C PRO A 53 -16.29 -12.56 46.41
N TYR A 54 -16.65 -12.46 45.13
CA TYR A 54 -17.12 -13.63 44.39
C TYR A 54 -16.00 -14.66 44.29
N ALA A 55 -16.38 -15.93 44.40
CA ALA A 55 -15.48 -17.01 44.09
C ALA A 55 -15.07 -16.92 42.62
N LYS A 56 -13.76 -16.97 42.39
CA LYS A 56 -13.14 -17.00 41.07
C LYS A 56 -12.09 -18.11 41.08
N GLY A 57 -11.84 -18.71 39.92
CA GLY A 57 -10.63 -19.51 39.74
C GLY A 57 -9.39 -18.60 39.67
N ASP A 58 -8.23 -19.19 39.37
CA ASP A 58 -6.96 -18.47 39.14
C ASP A 58 -6.95 -17.69 37.81
N PHE A 59 -8.06 -17.05 37.45
CA PHE A 59 -8.21 -16.23 36.25
C PHE A 59 -8.62 -14.82 36.67
N ASP A 60 -7.67 -13.88 36.61
CA ASP A 60 -7.81 -12.48 37.02
C ASP A 60 -8.43 -11.56 35.93
N GLY A 61 -9.34 -12.08 35.11
CA GLY A 61 -10.06 -11.30 34.09
C GLY A 61 -9.68 -11.66 32.65
N PRO A 62 -9.81 -10.72 31.68
CA PRO A 62 -9.36 -10.93 30.31
C PRO A 62 -7.91 -11.41 30.29
N LEU A 63 -7.57 -12.31 29.36
CA LEU A 63 -6.20 -12.80 29.23
C LEU A 63 -5.26 -11.61 28.99
N ALA A 64 -4.42 -11.29 29.97
CA ALA A 64 -3.46 -10.20 29.86
C ALA A 64 -2.49 -10.48 28.70
N ALA A 65 -2.08 -9.44 27.97
CA ALA A 65 -1.26 -9.61 26.77
C ALA A 65 0.08 -10.31 27.09
N GLU A 66 0.61 -10.12 28.29
CA GLU A 66 1.85 -10.73 28.77
C GLU A 66 1.69 -12.24 29.05
N LYS A 67 0.45 -12.74 29.18
CA LYS A 67 0.14 -14.18 29.25
C LYS A 67 0.01 -14.82 27.86
N VAL A 68 0.04 -14.01 26.79
CA VAL A 68 0.08 -14.49 25.41
C VAL A 68 1.53 -14.60 24.97
N THR A 69 2.10 -15.80 25.09
CA THR A 69 3.43 -16.08 24.52
C THR A 69 3.33 -16.08 22.99
N GLN A 70 4.08 -15.19 22.33
CA GLN A 70 4.20 -15.26 20.88
C GLN A 70 5.08 -16.45 20.49
N ASP A 71 4.57 -17.29 19.58
CA ASP A 71 5.27 -18.46 19.09
C ASP A 71 5.49 -18.34 17.59
N ALA A 72 6.76 -18.29 17.16
CA ALA A 72 7.11 -18.21 15.75
C ALA A 72 6.62 -19.40 14.92
N THR A 73 6.39 -20.57 15.54
CA THR A 73 5.92 -21.80 14.89
C THR A 73 4.40 -21.90 14.75
N HIS A 74 3.64 -21.12 15.53
CA HIS A 74 2.17 -21.13 15.53
C HIS A 74 1.54 -19.79 15.07
N ARG A 75 2.35 -18.90 14.49
CA ARG A 75 1.84 -17.65 13.91
C ARG A 75 1.21 -17.90 12.55
N PHE A 76 0.08 -17.24 12.27
CA PHE A 76 -0.58 -17.25 10.95
C PHE A 76 0.28 -16.67 9.81
N VAL A 77 1.30 -15.89 10.16
CA VAL A 77 2.24 -15.25 9.22
C VAL A 77 3.62 -15.14 9.83
N SER A 78 4.61 -15.61 9.08
CA SER A 78 6.02 -15.53 9.40
C SER A 78 6.56 -14.10 9.27
N ASP A 79 7.68 -13.82 9.93
CA ASP A 79 8.37 -12.53 9.76
C ASP A 79 8.96 -12.36 8.35
N THR A 80 9.29 -13.48 7.70
CA THR A 80 9.71 -13.51 6.29
C THR A 80 8.60 -13.02 5.36
N GLU A 81 7.37 -13.53 5.51
CA GLU A 81 6.21 -13.07 4.71
C GLU A 81 5.92 -11.59 4.95
N LYS A 82 5.95 -11.14 6.21
CA LYS A 82 5.77 -9.72 6.55
C LYS A 82 6.81 -8.83 5.89
N THR A 83 8.09 -9.25 5.93
CA THR A 83 9.19 -8.52 5.31
C THR A 83 9.02 -8.45 3.79
N ALA A 84 8.62 -9.56 3.15
CA ALA A 84 8.37 -9.60 1.72
C ALA A 84 7.21 -8.68 1.30
N TRP A 85 6.12 -8.64 2.07
CA TRP A 85 4.99 -7.75 1.78
C TRP A 85 5.33 -6.28 1.96
N ASN A 86 6.02 -5.93 3.05
CA ASN A 86 6.46 -4.57 3.33
C ASN A 86 7.54 -4.10 2.34
N GLY A 87 8.25 -5.03 1.70
CA GLY A 87 9.30 -4.75 0.73
C GLY A 87 8.85 -4.61 -0.73
N LYS A 88 7.55 -4.69 -1.06
CA LYS A 88 7.10 -4.71 -2.48
C LYS A 88 7.40 -3.44 -3.27
N ALA A 89 7.26 -2.26 -2.67
CA ALA A 89 7.64 -0.98 -3.30
C ALA A 89 7.80 0.10 -2.23
N ALA A 90 8.94 0.78 -2.24
CA ALA A 90 9.16 1.99 -1.48
C ALA A 90 8.35 3.13 -2.09
N LYS A 91 8.03 4.15 -1.28
CA LYS A 91 7.29 5.34 -1.71
C LYS A 91 7.91 6.06 -2.93
N ASP A 92 9.23 5.97 -3.07
CA ASP A 92 10.03 6.55 -4.13
C ASP A 92 10.43 5.53 -5.21
N LEU A 93 9.90 4.30 -5.10
CA LEU A 93 10.21 3.16 -5.97
C LEU A 93 11.71 2.81 -6.02
N SER A 94 12.50 3.23 -5.02
CA SER A 94 13.95 3.00 -4.97
C SER A 94 14.35 1.53 -4.92
N ASN A 95 13.51 0.68 -4.33
CA ASN A 95 13.68 -0.76 -4.24
C ASN A 95 13.02 -1.53 -5.41
N VAL A 96 12.50 -0.82 -6.41
CA VAL A 96 11.93 -1.41 -7.62
C VAL A 96 12.83 -1.05 -8.79
N THR A 97 13.28 -2.06 -9.55
CA THR A 97 14.07 -1.84 -10.77
C THR A 97 13.18 -1.26 -11.86
N LEU A 98 13.17 0.06 -11.99
CA LEU A 98 12.55 0.77 -13.11
C LEU A 98 13.55 0.91 -14.25
N THR A 99 13.28 0.34 -15.42
CA THR A 99 14.14 0.52 -16.60
C THR A 99 13.94 1.91 -17.18
N LYS A 100 14.82 2.84 -16.84
CA LYS A 100 14.74 4.25 -17.22
C LYS A 100 16.12 4.86 -17.45
N LEU A 101 16.17 5.92 -18.23
CA LEU A 101 17.34 6.78 -18.41
C LEU A 101 16.89 8.23 -18.32
N PHE A 102 17.26 8.93 -17.24
CA PHE A 102 17.00 10.35 -17.08
C PHE A 102 18.18 11.17 -17.58
N SER A 103 18.17 11.48 -18.87
CA SER A 103 19.13 12.34 -19.55
C SER A 103 18.39 13.24 -20.55
N ASP A 104 19.12 14.14 -21.21
CA ASP A 104 18.57 15.03 -22.25
C ASP A 104 17.88 14.25 -23.38
N ASN A 105 18.38 13.06 -23.71
CA ASN A 105 17.73 12.07 -24.58
C ASN A 105 17.46 10.80 -23.78
N GLY A 106 16.30 10.77 -23.13
CA GLY A 106 15.98 9.79 -22.10
C GLY A 106 14.74 8.96 -22.39
N TYR A 107 14.47 8.01 -21.50
CA TYR A 107 13.29 7.17 -21.58
C TYR A 107 12.82 6.67 -20.21
N TYR A 108 11.55 6.27 -20.16
CA TYR A 108 10.94 5.57 -19.04
C TYR A 108 10.11 4.38 -19.56
N LYS A 109 10.37 3.18 -19.03
CA LYS A 109 9.57 1.97 -19.25
C LYS A 109 8.68 1.71 -18.02
N ALA A 110 7.39 1.89 -18.18
CA ALA A 110 6.41 1.63 -17.14
C ALA A 110 6.18 0.11 -16.96
N PRO A 111 5.91 -0.38 -15.74
CA PRO A 111 5.78 -1.82 -15.48
C PRO A 111 4.68 -2.54 -16.28
N ASP A 112 3.65 -1.82 -16.72
CA ASP A 112 2.51 -2.32 -17.51
C ASP A 112 2.82 -2.48 -19.00
N GLY A 113 3.99 -2.02 -19.47
CA GLY A 113 4.40 -2.08 -20.87
C GLY A 113 4.39 -0.75 -21.61
N LEU A 114 3.84 0.32 -21.02
CA LEU A 114 3.87 1.67 -21.59
C LEU A 114 5.30 2.22 -21.57
N MET A 115 5.66 3.00 -22.60
CA MET A 115 6.97 3.62 -22.72
C MET A 115 6.87 5.07 -23.17
N PHE A 116 7.66 5.92 -22.52
CA PHE A 116 7.92 7.29 -22.94
C PHE A 116 9.39 7.42 -23.34
N GLN A 117 9.66 8.07 -24.45
CA GLN A 117 11.00 8.49 -24.84
C GLN A 117 10.98 9.97 -25.18
N TRP A 118 12.04 10.69 -24.86
CA TRP A 118 12.15 12.11 -25.16
C TRP A 118 13.56 12.45 -25.61
N GLY A 119 13.69 13.61 -26.24
CA GLY A 119 14.97 14.09 -26.67
C GLY A 119 14.89 15.42 -27.39
N SER A 120 16.00 15.78 -28.01
CA SER A 120 16.09 16.97 -28.86
C SER A 120 16.82 16.68 -30.17
N PHE A 121 16.54 17.49 -31.18
CA PHE A 121 17.23 17.42 -32.46
C PHE A 121 17.20 18.79 -33.17
N THR A 122 18.26 19.10 -33.91
CA THR A 122 18.25 20.20 -34.90
C THR A 122 17.71 19.68 -36.23
N ALA A 123 16.77 20.39 -36.86
CA ALA A 123 16.24 20.01 -38.16
C ALA A 123 17.26 20.24 -39.30
N ASN A 124 17.04 19.57 -40.43
CA ASN A 124 17.77 19.84 -41.67
C ASN A 124 17.00 20.87 -42.49
N GLY A 125 17.69 21.91 -42.97
CA GLY A 125 17.15 22.97 -43.84
C GLY A 125 16.94 22.50 -45.28
N ASN A 126 16.31 21.34 -45.46
CA ASN A 126 16.03 20.76 -46.77
C ASN A 126 14.72 19.97 -46.78
N LYS A 127 14.26 19.63 -48.00
CA LYS A 127 13.02 18.87 -48.20
C LYS A 127 13.07 17.44 -47.65
N SER A 128 14.27 16.85 -47.57
CA SER A 128 14.47 15.45 -47.17
C SER A 128 14.24 15.21 -45.67
N GLY A 129 14.34 16.25 -44.84
CA GLY A 129 14.19 16.15 -43.39
C GLY A 129 15.39 15.46 -42.72
N LYS A 130 15.19 15.03 -41.47
CA LYS A 130 16.21 14.41 -40.62
C LYS A 130 15.68 13.15 -39.96
N THR A 131 16.51 12.11 -39.93
CA THR A 131 16.30 10.93 -39.08
C THR A 131 16.75 11.20 -37.65
N VAL A 132 15.88 10.94 -36.69
CA VAL A 132 16.12 11.11 -35.26
C VAL A 132 15.90 9.76 -34.58
N TYR A 133 16.97 9.22 -34.02
CA TYR A 133 16.94 7.92 -33.33
C TYR A 133 16.40 8.08 -31.90
N PHE A 134 15.57 7.14 -31.50
CA PHE A 134 15.15 7.04 -30.11
C PHE A 134 16.32 6.52 -29.24
N PRO A 135 16.36 6.88 -27.95
CA PRO A 135 17.34 6.33 -27.00
C PRO A 135 17.37 4.80 -26.94
N THR A 136 16.23 4.16 -27.18
CA THR A 136 16.12 2.71 -27.33
C THR A 136 14.94 2.33 -28.23
N THR A 137 14.90 1.09 -28.70
CA THR A 137 13.86 0.59 -29.61
C THR A 137 12.55 0.32 -28.86
N PHE A 138 11.42 0.79 -29.39
CA PHE A 138 10.10 0.35 -28.96
C PHE A 138 9.84 -1.10 -29.40
N ALA A 139 9.06 -1.88 -28.65
CA ALA A 139 8.67 -3.23 -29.06
C ALA A 139 7.77 -3.22 -30.32
N TYR A 140 7.00 -2.14 -30.49
CA TYR A 140 6.09 -1.91 -31.61
C TYR A 140 6.16 -0.44 -32.04
N THR A 141 5.72 -0.13 -33.25
CA THR A 141 5.65 1.25 -33.73
C THR A 141 4.95 2.13 -32.67
N PRO A 142 5.56 3.25 -32.24
CA PRO A 142 4.99 4.08 -31.18
C PRO A 142 3.62 4.61 -31.59
N TYR A 143 2.75 4.85 -30.60
CA TYR A 143 1.42 5.40 -30.83
C TYR A 143 1.48 6.84 -31.35
N ALA A 144 2.43 7.62 -30.84
CA ALA A 144 2.61 9.01 -31.22
C ALA A 144 4.06 9.46 -31.07
N VAL A 145 4.45 10.42 -31.91
CA VAL A 145 5.67 11.22 -31.78
C VAL A 145 5.25 12.67 -31.93
N LEU A 146 5.51 13.48 -30.92
CA LEU A 146 5.18 14.90 -30.89
C LEU A 146 6.47 15.71 -30.84
N THR A 147 6.51 16.79 -31.59
CA THR A 147 7.65 17.70 -31.68
C THR A 147 7.22 19.10 -31.26
N THR A 148 8.14 19.84 -30.65
CA THR A 148 7.94 21.24 -30.31
C THR A 148 9.21 22.03 -30.65
N PRO A 149 9.09 23.21 -31.26
CA PRO A 149 10.26 24.05 -31.56
C PRO A 149 10.93 24.51 -30.27
N ILE A 150 12.25 24.54 -30.28
CA ILE A 150 13.08 25.27 -29.34
C ILE A 150 13.43 26.57 -30.06
N GLN A 151 12.94 27.70 -29.54
CA GLN A 151 13.16 29.00 -30.18
C GLN A 151 14.65 29.24 -30.43
N ALA A 152 15.02 29.57 -31.67
CA ALA A 152 16.41 29.76 -32.09
C ALA A 152 16.71 31.13 -32.74
N SER A 153 15.73 32.03 -32.92
CA SER A 153 16.01 33.37 -33.46
C SER A 153 14.94 34.41 -33.13
N ASP A 154 15.41 35.64 -32.91
CA ASP A 154 14.75 36.79 -32.26
C ASP A 154 13.68 37.52 -33.10
N SER A 155 13.09 36.87 -34.11
CA SER A 155 12.03 37.49 -34.91
C SER A 155 10.64 37.07 -34.39
N PRO A 156 9.85 37.97 -33.78
CA PRO A 156 8.53 37.65 -33.25
C PRO A 156 7.49 37.25 -34.32
N ALA A 157 7.88 37.29 -35.61
CA ALA A 157 7.01 36.99 -36.76
C ALA A 157 7.29 35.63 -37.43
N THR A 158 8.21 34.81 -36.90
CA THR A 158 8.54 33.50 -37.49
C THR A 158 7.84 32.37 -36.74
N VAL A 159 7.03 31.59 -37.46
CA VAL A 159 6.43 30.35 -36.96
C VAL A 159 7.29 29.17 -37.44
N ALA A 160 7.81 28.37 -36.52
CA ALA A 160 8.61 27.19 -36.81
C ALA A 160 7.90 25.90 -36.34
N VAL A 161 7.89 24.87 -37.19
CA VAL A 161 7.29 23.56 -36.90
C VAL A 161 8.18 22.45 -37.47
N ALA A 162 8.32 21.35 -36.73
CA ALA A 162 8.87 20.11 -37.27
C ALA A 162 7.77 19.10 -37.51
N PHE A 163 7.43 18.83 -38.77
CA PHE A 163 6.49 17.76 -39.09
C PHE A 163 7.16 16.41 -38.91
N VAL A 164 6.58 15.54 -38.10
CA VAL A 164 6.93 14.11 -38.11
C VAL A 164 6.37 13.51 -39.39
N LEU A 165 7.27 12.98 -40.23
CA LEU A 165 6.92 12.42 -41.53
C LEU A 165 6.58 10.93 -41.41
N ASN A 166 7.44 10.18 -40.75
CA ASN A 166 7.29 8.75 -40.51
C ASN A 166 7.96 8.38 -39.19
N TYR A 167 7.55 7.25 -38.60
CA TYR A 167 8.24 6.68 -37.45
C TYR A 167 8.17 5.16 -37.46
N THR A 168 9.25 4.56 -36.99
CA THR A 168 9.43 3.12 -36.81
C THR A 168 9.59 2.83 -35.32
N THR A 169 9.94 1.59 -34.98
CA THR A 169 10.30 1.22 -33.61
C THR A 169 11.57 1.90 -33.11
N ALA A 170 12.50 2.29 -34.00
CA ALA A 170 13.83 2.74 -33.62
C ALA A 170 14.09 4.24 -33.86
N TYR A 171 13.33 4.87 -34.76
CA TYR A 171 13.53 6.26 -35.12
C TYR A 171 12.28 6.89 -35.70
N PHE A 172 12.26 8.21 -35.75
CA PHE A 172 11.33 8.97 -36.58
C PHE A 172 12.09 9.84 -37.57
N THR A 173 11.42 10.24 -38.65
CA THR A 173 11.90 11.29 -39.54
C THR A 173 11.08 12.54 -39.33
N ALA A 174 11.74 13.69 -39.23
CA ALA A 174 11.08 14.97 -39.06
C ALA A 174 11.66 16.03 -39.99
N LYS A 175 10.81 16.97 -40.41
CA LYS A 175 11.18 18.06 -41.30
C LYS A 175 10.80 19.39 -40.69
N GLY A 176 11.80 20.21 -40.41
CA GLY A 176 11.64 21.59 -39.95
C GLY A 176 11.21 22.50 -41.09
N VAL A 177 10.21 23.33 -40.83
CA VAL A 177 9.81 24.43 -41.73
C VAL A 177 9.63 25.70 -40.91
N TRP A 178 9.78 26.83 -41.57
CA TRP A 178 9.42 28.12 -41.03
C TRP A 178 8.58 28.90 -42.03
N ALA A 179 7.75 29.79 -41.50
CA ALA A 179 7.04 30.81 -42.26
C ALA A 179 7.06 32.12 -41.51
N ASN A 180 7.14 33.23 -42.24
CA ASN A 180 6.95 34.58 -41.72
C ASN A 180 6.00 35.37 -42.65
N SER A 181 5.84 36.66 -42.41
CA SER A 181 4.91 37.53 -43.15
C SER A 181 5.12 37.61 -44.67
N GLY A 182 6.28 37.19 -45.20
CA GLY A 182 6.59 37.34 -46.62
C GLY A 182 7.37 36.19 -47.25
N SER A 183 7.67 35.13 -46.51
CA SER A 183 8.50 34.02 -46.97
C SER A 183 8.25 32.74 -46.16
N GLN A 184 8.52 31.60 -46.79
CA GLN A 184 8.48 30.30 -46.16
C GLN A 184 9.67 29.47 -46.65
N GLY A 185 10.13 28.54 -45.82
CA GLY A 185 11.28 27.72 -46.15
C GLY A 185 11.46 26.51 -45.26
N TYR A 186 12.55 25.79 -45.50
CA TYR A 186 12.99 24.71 -44.63
C TYR A 186 13.86 25.28 -43.52
N GLY A 187 13.62 24.81 -42.31
CA GLY A 187 14.24 25.33 -41.09
C GLY A 187 15.33 24.43 -40.54
N GLN A 188 16.30 25.06 -39.89
CA GLN A 188 17.39 24.41 -39.16
C GLN A 188 17.27 24.63 -37.65
N GLU A 189 16.07 24.91 -37.16
CA GLU A 189 15.84 25.19 -35.75
C GLU A 189 16.04 23.93 -34.88
N GLY A 190 16.23 24.16 -33.59
CA GLY A 190 16.19 23.09 -32.59
C GLY A 190 14.75 22.69 -32.29
N TYR A 191 14.54 21.41 -31.97
CA TYR A 191 13.24 20.86 -31.59
C TYR A 191 13.41 19.90 -30.41
N ARG A 192 12.41 19.84 -29.52
CA ARG A 192 12.23 18.74 -28.57
C ARG A 192 11.23 17.75 -29.12
N TYR A 193 11.33 16.50 -28.70
CA TYR A 193 10.30 15.51 -28.97
C TYR A 193 9.94 14.70 -27.74
N ILE A 194 8.72 14.17 -27.76
CA ILE A 194 8.29 13.07 -26.92
C ILE A 194 7.62 12.01 -27.80
N ALA A 195 7.94 10.75 -27.55
CA ALA A 195 7.37 9.60 -28.22
C ALA A 195 6.74 8.67 -27.17
N VAL A 196 5.54 8.18 -27.48
CA VAL A 196 4.75 7.32 -26.59
C VAL A 196 4.51 6.00 -27.30
N GLY A 197 4.85 4.88 -26.67
CA GLY A 197 4.75 3.56 -27.27
C GLY A 197 4.80 2.44 -26.24
N ARG A 198 5.24 1.26 -26.66
CA ARG A 198 5.38 0.08 -25.80
C ARG A 198 6.79 -0.49 -25.82
N TRP A 199 7.22 -1.09 -24.72
CA TRP A 199 8.53 -1.74 -24.61
C TRP A 199 8.47 -3.26 -24.46
N LYS A 200 7.27 -3.82 -24.24
CA LYS A 200 6.97 -5.25 -24.24
C LYS A 200 5.56 -5.49 -24.79
#